data_AF-A0A1C4Z6M7-F1
#
_entry.id   AF-A0A1C4Z6M7-F1
#
_cell.length_a   1.000
_cell.length_b   1.000
_cell.length_c   1.000
_cell.angle_alpha   90.00
_cell.angle_beta   90.00
_cell.angle_gamma   90.00
#
_symmetry.space_group_name_H-M   'P 1'
#
loop_
_entity.id
_entity.type
_entity.pdbx_description
1 polymer ?
#
loop_
_entity_poly.entity_id
_entity_poly.type
_entity_poly.pdbx_seq_one_letter_code
_entity_poly.pdbx_strand_id
1 'polypeptide(L)'
;MHYLAISVRCAIGLVFLASSVGKLWGRGAFPAFVASLRGVGLLPRRLVRPAAIVLVVVEGALCAALAVPTGLVPSLALVGAALLLGIFTVGVGIAVQRGTASTCRCFGATAERLGRRHVVRNILLTGLATGGAVAAAASPPGPLRPAGLVLAGFVGLLLGFLATRSDDLVALFRRVDHDPRLTTPSR
;
A
#
# COMPACT_ATOMS: atom_id res chain seq x y z
N MET A 1 2.48 1.10 -23.67
CA MET A 1 3.40 0.82 -22.54
C MET A 1 3.65 2.03 -21.63
N HIS A 2 3.93 3.24 -22.16
CA HIS A 2 4.05 4.48 -21.36
C HIS A 2 2.83 4.79 -20.45
N TYR A 3 1.60 4.67 -20.97
CA TYR A 3 0.38 4.90 -20.19
C TYR A 3 0.18 3.88 -19.05
N LEU A 4 0.63 2.64 -19.24
CA LEU A 4 0.60 1.62 -18.19
C LEU A 4 1.55 1.98 -17.05
N ALA A 5 2.78 2.41 -17.38
CA ALA A 5 3.75 2.87 -16.40
C ALA A 5 3.24 4.08 -15.59
N ILE A 6 2.56 5.03 -16.24
CA ILE A 6 1.93 6.18 -15.57
C ILE A 6 0.82 5.72 -14.63
N SER A 7 -0.06 4.83 -15.09
CA SER A 7 -1.14 4.29 -14.26
C SER A 7 -0.59 3.58 -13.01
N VAL A 8 0.46 2.77 -13.18
CA VAL A 8 1.13 2.07 -12.08
C VAL A 8 1.79 3.06 -11.11
N ARG A 9 2.46 4.11 -11.62
CA ARG A 9 3.06 5.16 -10.77
C ARG A 9 2.01 5.88 -9.94
N CYS A 10 0.90 6.27 -10.54
CA CYS A 10 -0.19 6.94 -9.83
C CYS A 10 -0.82 6.03 -8.76
N ALA A 11 -1.03 4.75 -9.07
CA ALA A 11 -1.56 3.77 -8.12
C ALA A 11 -0.61 3.59 -6.92
N ILE A 12 0.67 3.32 -7.17
CA ILE A 12 1.67 3.08 -6.14
C ILE A 12 1.94 4.34 -5.32
N GLY A 13 2.05 5.50 -5.99
CA GLY A 13 2.23 6.79 -5.33
C GLY A 13 1.08 7.10 -4.37
N LEU A 14 -0.17 6.86 -4.79
CA LEU A 14 -1.34 7.05 -3.93
C LEU A 14 -1.32 6.09 -2.72
N VAL A 15 -0.93 4.84 -2.90
CA VAL A 15 -0.80 3.86 -1.80
C VAL A 15 0.25 4.30 -0.79
N PHE A 16 1.43 4.73 -1.24
CA PHE A 16 2.49 5.25 -0.35
C PHE A 16 2.09 6.55 0.34
N LEU A 17 1.40 7.45 -0.37
CA LEU A 17 0.88 8.68 0.19
C LEU A 17 -0.14 8.38 1.30
N ALA A 18 -1.13 7.54 1.01
CA ALA A 18 -2.15 7.15 1.98
C ALA A 18 -1.53 6.45 3.20
N SER A 19 -0.52 5.60 2.98
CA SER A 19 0.17 4.91 4.06
C SER A 19 1.01 5.86 4.92
N SER A 20 1.78 6.77 4.31
CA SER A 20 2.58 7.77 5.01
C SER A 20 1.70 8.72 5.82
N VAL A 21 0.65 9.23 5.19
CA VAL A 21 -0.32 10.12 5.83
C VAL A 21 -1.01 9.38 6.97
N GLY A 22 -1.46 8.13 6.79
CA GLY A 22 -2.08 7.34 7.86
C GLY A 22 -1.18 7.06 9.08
N LYS A 23 0.15 7.09 8.91
CA LYS A 23 1.12 6.92 10.01
C LYS A 23 1.41 8.22 10.77
N LEU A 24 1.14 9.38 10.15
CA LEU A 24 1.43 10.70 10.70
C LEU A 24 0.17 11.49 11.09
N TRP A 25 -1.00 11.13 10.54
CA TRP A 25 -2.23 11.85 10.76
C TRP A 25 -2.91 11.41 12.05
N GLY A 26 -2.87 12.30 13.05
CA GLY A 26 -3.55 12.12 14.33
C GLY A 26 -2.59 11.98 15.51
N ARG A 27 -3.02 12.49 16.67
CA ARG A 27 -2.25 12.39 17.92
C ARG A 27 -2.14 10.90 18.30
N GLY A 28 -0.92 10.37 18.34
CA GLY A 28 -0.65 8.98 18.73
C GLY A 28 -0.62 7.95 17.58
N ALA A 29 -0.81 8.35 16.32
CA ALA A 29 -0.73 7.45 15.17
C ALA A 29 0.66 6.79 15.05
N PHE A 30 1.72 7.58 15.14
CA PHE A 30 3.10 7.09 15.08
C PHE A 30 3.48 6.16 16.26
N PRO A 31 3.21 6.51 17.53
CA PRO A 31 3.37 5.57 18.65
C PRO A 31 2.61 4.25 18.48
N ALA A 32 1.39 4.29 17.94
CA ALA A 32 0.60 3.08 17.68
C ALA A 32 1.21 2.21 16.56
N PHE A 33 1.78 2.85 15.53
CA PHE A 33 2.53 2.14 14.49
C PHE A 33 3.78 1.45 15.06
N VAL A 34 4.56 2.15 15.89
CA VAL A 34 5.72 1.58 16.59
C VAL A 34 5.31 0.40 17.47
N ALA A 35 4.19 0.51 18.20
CA ALA A 35 3.65 -0.59 19.01
C ALA A 35 3.28 -1.82 18.16
N SER A 36 2.69 -1.60 16.98
CA SER A 36 2.35 -2.66 16.04
C SER A 36 3.60 -3.38 15.52
N LEU A 37 4.65 -2.63 15.15
CA LEU A 37 5.94 -3.20 14.74
C LEU A 37 6.61 -3.99 15.87
N ARG A 38 6.48 -3.55 17.12
CA ARG A 38 6.96 -4.32 18.29
C ARG A 38 6.21 -5.65 18.42
N GLY A 39 4.89 -5.65 18.22
CA GLY A 39 4.05 -6.85 18.32
C GLY A 39 4.37 -7.91 17.26
N VAL A 40 4.91 -7.51 16.11
CA VAL A 40 5.36 -8.42 15.05
C VAL A 40 6.65 -9.18 15.44
N GLY A 41 7.46 -8.61 16.35
CA GLY A 41 8.62 -9.31 16.94
C GLY A 41 9.74 -9.65 15.95
N LEU A 42 9.82 -8.95 14.81
CA LEU A 42 10.87 -9.16 13.81
C LEU A 42 12.18 -8.42 14.11
N LEU A 43 12.13 -7.35 14.92
CA LEU A 43 13.29 -6.52 15.25
C LEU A 43 13.51 -6.44 16.77
N PRO A 44 14.77 -6.28 17.23
CA PRO A 44 15.08 -5.96 18.61
C PRO A 44 14.35 -4.67 19.05
N ARG A 45 13.85 -4.62 20.29
CA ARG A 45 13.10 -3.48 20.83
C ARG A 45 13.78 -2.12 20.62
N ARG A 46 15.12 -2.09 20.68
CA ARG A 46 15.95 -0.89 20.47
C ARG A 46 15.90 -0.36 19.04
N LEU A 47 15.69 -1.24 18.06
CA LEU A 47 15.67 -0.91 16.63
C LEU A 47 14.27 -0.63 16.07
N VAL A 48 13.20 -0.94 16.81
CA VAL A 48 11.83 -0.76 16.28
C VAL A 48 11.49 0.70 15.99
N ARG A 49 11.87 1.62 16.86
CA ARG A 49 11.62 3.06 16.67
C ARG A 49 12.42 3.64 15.49
N PRO A 50 13.74 3.42 15.36
CA PRO A 50 14.48 3.91 14.19
C PRO A 50 14.00 3.26 12.89
N ALA A 51 13.68 1.95 12.89
CA ALA A 51 13.11 1.29 11.72
C ALA A 51 11.76 1.92 11.29
N ALA A 52 10.91 2.28 12.26
CA ALA A 52 9.65 2.95 11.97
C ALA A 52 9.85 4.34 11.33
N ILE A 53 10.84 5.11 11.80
CA ILE A 53 11.18 6.43 11.23
C ILE A 53 11.71 6.25 9.81
N VAL A 54 12.70 5.37 9.63
CA VAL A 54 13.28 5.08 8.31
C VAL A 54 12.19 4.66 7.33
N LEU A 55 11.26 3.81 7.75
CA LEU A 55 10.17 3.37 6.88
C LEU A 55 9.31 4.55 6.41
N VAL A 56 8.86 5.41 7.32
CA VAL A 56 8.04 6.59 6.95
C VAL A 56 8.80 7.54 6.02
N VAL A 57 10.09 7.77 6.31
CA VAL A 57 10.94 8.63 5.47
C VAL A 57 11.10 8.04 4.07
N VAL A 58 11.38 6.74 3.97
CA VAL A 58 11.53 6.05 2.68
C VAL A 58 10.21 6.04 1.90
N GLU A 59 9.07 5.78 2.56
CA GLU A 59 7.75 5.85 1.92
C GLU A 59 7.44 7.24 1.35
N GLY A 60 7.72 8.29 2.12
CA GLY A 60 7.57 9.68 1.68
C GLY A 60 8.51 10.04 0.53
N ALA A 61 9.78 9.62 0.62
CA ALA A 61 10.77 9.86 -0.43
C ALA A 61 10.41 9.15 -1.74
N LEU A 62 9.96 7.89 -1.68
CA LEU A 62 9.49 7.16 -2.85
C LEU A 62 8.24 7.80 -3.46
N CYS A 63 7.30 8.26 -2.62
CA CYS A 63 6.13 9.01 -3.10
C CYS A 63 6.53 10.28 -3.86
N ALA A 64 7.45 11.07 -3.31
CA ALA A 64 7.96 12.28 -3.96
C ALA A 64 8.72 11.95 -5.25
N ALA A 65 9.55 10.91 -5.25
CA ALA A 65 10.32 10.47 -6.41
C ALA A 65 9.43 9.94 -7.55
N LEU A 66 8.31 9.28 -7.21
CA LEU A 66 7.30 8.84 -8.20
C LEU A 66 6.50 10.00 -8.81
N ALA A 67 6.42 11.15 -8.12
CA ALA A 67 5.76 12.36 -8.63
C ALA A 67 6.63 13.14 -9.64
N VAL A 68 7.92 12.81 -9.76
CA VAL A 68 8.80 13.44 -10.75
C VAL A 68 8.39 13.03 -12.17
N PRO A 69 8.11 13.98 -13.08
CA PRO A 69 7.50 13.66 -14.38
C PRO A 69 8.48 12.98 -15.37
N THR A 70 9.78 13.28 -15.30
CA THR A 70 10.76 12.86 -16.31
C THR A 70 12.10 12.43 -15.69
N GLY A 71 12.87 11.62 -16.42
CA GLY A 71 14.22 11.18 -16.04
C GLY A 71 14.29 9.75 -15.50
N LEU A 72 15.46 9.38 -14.96
CA LEU A 72 15.72 8.05 -14.38
C LEU A 72 15.10 7.87 -12.98
N VAL A 73 14.81 8.97 -12.30
CA VAL A 73 14.28 9.02 -10.93
C VAL A 73 13.02 8.17 -10.75
N PRO A 74 11.99 8.25 -11.61
CA PRO A 74 10.76 7.50 -11.41
C PRO A 74 10.92 5.99 -11.63
N SER A 75 11.85 5.58 -12.49
CA SER A 75 12.16 4.16 -12.73
C SER A 75 12.86 3.55 -11.51
N LEU A 76 13.83 4.26 -10.94
CA LEU A 76 14.47 3.88 -9.68
C LEU A 76 13.47 3.85 -8.51
N ALA A 77 12.56 4.81 -8.47
CA ALA A 77 11.51 4.85 -7.46
C ALA A 77 10.54 3.67 -7.57
N LEU A 78 10.21 3.19 -8.78
CA LEU A 78 9.42 1.97 -8.97
C LEU A 78 10.14 0.71 -8.46
N VAL A 79 11.46 0.60 -8.68
CA VAL A 79 12.26 -0.50 -8.14
C VAL A 79 12.31 -0.45 -6.62
N GLY A 80 12.55 0.74 -6.04
CA GLY A 80 12.53 0.95 -4.60
C GLY A 80 11.16 0.64 -3.99
N ALA A 81 10.07 1.05 -4.65
CA ALA A 81 8.70 0.72 -4.27
C ALA A 81 8.45 -0.79 -4.27
N ALA A 82 8.88 -1.51 -5.31
CA ALA A 82 8.74 -2.96 -5.40
C ALA A 82 9.52 -3.67 -4.29
N LEU A 83 10.75 -3.24 -4.01
CA LEU A 83 11.57 -3.77 -2.91
C LEU A 83 10.91 -3.54 -1.56
N LEU A 84 10.43 -2.31 -1.31
CA LEU A 84 9.80 -1.96 -0.06
C LEU A 84 8.49 -2.74 0.15
N LEU A 85 7.65 -2.83 -0.88
CA LEU A 85 6.44 -3.66 -0.88
C LEU A 85 6.77 -5.13 -0.66
N GLY A 86 7.84 -5.65 -1.27
CA GLY A 86 8.32 -7.01 -1.07
C GLY A 86 8.72 -7.28 0.39
N ILE A 87 9.55 -6.42 0.98
CA ILE A 87 9.94 -6.52 2.40
C ILE A 87 8.69 -6.47 3.30
N PHE A 88 7.76 -5.58 3.00
CA PHE A 88 6.50 -5.47 3.73
C PHE A 88 5.64 -6.73 3.58
N THR A 89 5.58 -7.31 2.38
CA THR A 89 4.86 -8.57 2.10
C THR A 89 5.41 -9.70 2.96
N VAL A 90 6.74 -9.85 2.98
CA VAL A 90 7.42 -10.87 3.76
C VAL A 90 7.17 -10.66 5.26
N GLY A 91 7.32 -9.43 5.75
CA GLY A 91 7.07 -9.10 7.16
C GLY A 91 5.62 -9.40 7.60
N VAL A 92 4.64 -9.01 6.79
CA VAL A 92 3.22 -9.33 7.01
C VAL A 92 2.97 -10.84 6.94
N GLY A 93 3.56 -11.52 5.95
CA GLY A 93 3.45 -12.98 5.81
C GLY A 93 3.97 -13.74 7.03
N ILE A 94 5.14 -13.35 7.56
CA ILE A 94 5.70 -13.92 8.79
C ILE A 94 4.80 -13.64 9.99
N ALA A 95 4.27 -12.42 10.11
CA ALA A 95 3.36 -12.04 11.21
C ALA A 95 2.06 -12.87 11.20
N VAL A 96 1.48 -13.11 10.01
CA VAL A 96 0.31 -13.97 9.81
C VAL A 96 0.64 -15.43 10.15
N GLN A 97 1.76 -15.96 9.65
CA GLN A 97 2.17 -17.35 9.93
C GLN A 97 2.40 -17.59 11.42
N ARG A 98 2.94 -16.61 12.15
CA ARG A 98 3.17 -16.69 13.60
C ARG A 98 1.89 -16.57 14.43
N GLY A 99 0.73 -16.38 13.80
CA GLY A 99 -0.55 -16.21 14.51
C GLY A 99 -0.57 -15.00 15.44
N THR A 100 0.39 -14.06 15.27
CA THR A 100 0.39 -12.84 16.06
C THR A 100 -0.87 -12.08 15.69
N ALA A 101 -1.78 -11.87 16.64
CA ALA A 101 -2.97 -11.04 16.46
C ALA A 101 -2.59 -9.54 16.36
N SER A 102 -1.55 -9.25 15.57
CA SER A 102 -1.05 -7.91 15.32
C SER A 102 -1.94 -7.25 14.28
N THR A 103 -2.36 -6.03 14.58
CA THR A 103 -3.20 -5.21 13.70
C THR A 103 -2.29 -4.41 12.77
N CYS A 104 -2.41 -4.52 11.44
CA CYS A 104 -1.69 -3.60 10.53
C CYS A 104 -2.37 -2.25 10.65
N ARG A 105 -1.65 -1.23 11.15
CA ARG A 105 -2.07 0.17 11.01
C ARG A 105 -1.54 0.81 9.73
N CYS A 106 -1.33 -0.02 8.71
CA CYS A 106 -0.66 0.34 7.47
C CYS A 106 -1.44 1.38 6.65
N PHE A 107 -2.73 1.59 6.95
CA PHE A 107 -3.61 2.61 6.38
C PHE A 107 -4.36 3.45 7.43
N GLY A 108 -3.85 3.51 8.67
CA GLY A 108 -4.26 4.50 9.68
C GLY A 108 -5.61 4.29 10.40
N ALA A 109 -6.65 3.74 9.77
CA ALA A 109 -8.02 3.92 10.29
C ALA A 109 -8.59 2.75 11.13
N THR A 110 -8.22 1.49 10.85
CA THR A 110 -8.93 0.34 11.44
C THR A 110 -7.95 -0.75 11.85
N ALA A 111 -8.00 -1.10 13.14
CA ALA A 111 -7.19 -2.16 13.74
C ALA A 111 -7.78 -3.53 13.34
N GLU A 112 -7.81 -3.83 12.05
CA GLU A 112 -8.30 -5.10 11.52
C GLU A 112 -7.22 -6.17 11.71
N ARG A 113 -7.63 -7.41 12.04
CA ARG A 113 -6.69 -8.54 12.21
C ARG A 113 -6.01 -8.85 10.89
N LEU A 114 -4.69 -8.98 10.91
CA LEU A 114 -3.89 -9.42 9.75
C LEU A 114 -4.42 -10.74 9.19
N GLY A 115 -4.92 -10.73 7.96
CA GLY A 115 -5.44 -11.92 7.28
C GLY A 115 -4.73 -12.20 5.95
N ARG A 116 -4.94 -13.41 5.41
CA ARG A 116 -4.46 -13.85 4.08
C ARG A 116 -4.76 -12.84 2.95
N ARG A 117 -5.85 -12.08 3.08
CA ARG A 117 -6.27 -11.07 2.11
C ARG A 117 -5.27 -9.91 1.97
N HIS A 118 -4.62 -9.48 3.06
CA HIS A 118 -3.60 -8.43 2.98
C HIS A 118 -2.36 -8.89 2.23
N VAL A 119 -2.00 -10.17 2.38
CA VAL A 119 -0.88 -10.80 1.65
C VAL A 119 -1.18 -10.82 0.15
N VAL A 120 -2.39 -11.26 -0.25
CA VAL A 120 -2.81 -11.26 -1.66
C VAL A 120 -2.78 -9.84 -2.25
N ARG A 121 -3.32 -8.84 -1.54
CA ARG A 121 -3.26 -7.44 -1.99
C ARG A 121 -1.82 -6.99 -2.22
N ASN A 122 -0.92 -7.27 -1.27
CA ASN A 122 0.46 -6.81 -1.38
C ASN A 122 1.22 -7.52 -2.51
N ILE A 123 0.93 -8.81 -2.74
CA ILE A 123 1.46 -9.56 -3.89
C ILE A 123 0.98 -8.94 -5.21
N LEU A 124 -0.31 -8.60 -5.33
CA LEU A 124 -0.85 -7.97 -6.53
C LEU A 124 -0.22 -6.59 -6.78
N LEU A 125 -0.08 -5.77 -5.72
CA LEU A 125 0.60 -4.47 -5.82
C LEU A 125 2.07 -4.62 -6.20
N THR A 126 2.75 -5.64 -5.68
CA THR A 126 4.14 -5.96 -6.03
C THR A 126 4.24 -6.37 -7.50
N GLY A 127 3.37 -7.26 -7.97
CA GLY A 127 3.30 -7.66 -9.37
C GLY A 127 3.01 -6.49 -10.32
N LEU A 128 2.11 -5.59 -9.94
CA LEU A 128 1.85 -4.35 -10.69
C LEU A 128 3.07 -3.43 -10.72
N ALA A 129 3.77 -3.27 -9.60
CA ALA A 129 5.00 -2.47 -9.54
C ALA A 129 6.09 -3.05 -10.45
N THR A 130 6.33 -4.36 -10.37
CA THR A 130 7.32 -5.05 -11.21
C THR A 130 6.93 -4.99 -12.69
N GLY A 131 5.67 -5.29 -13.02
CA GLY A 131 5.17 -5.21 -14.39
C GLY A 131 5.25 -3.81 -14.97
N GLY A 132 4.93 -2.78 -14.18
CA GLY A 132 5.09 -1.38 -14.56
C GLY A 132 6.54 -0.98 -14.80
N ALA A 133 7.48 -1.46 -13.97
CA ALA A 133 8.91 -1.22 -14.15
C ALA A 133 9.45 -1.90 -15.42
N VAL A 134 9.09 -3.15 -15.67
CA VAL A 134 9.47 -3.88 -16.90
C VAL A 134 8.87 -3.19 -18.14
N ALA A 135 7.59 -2.81 -18.09
CA ALA A 135 6.95 -2.10 -19.19
C ALA A 135 7.60 -0.72 -19.45
N ALA A 136 8.02 -0.01 -18.40
CA ALA A 136 8.75 1.25 -18.55
C ALA A 136 10.12 1.05 -19.20
N ALA A 137 10.86 -0.01 -18.82
CA ALA A 137 12.17 -0.31 -19.39
C ALA A 137 12.10 -0.77 -20.86
N ALA A 138 11.03 -1.47 -21.25
CA ALA A 138 10.85 -1.99 -22.60
C ALA A 138 10.23 -0.98 -23.60
N SER A 139 9.93 0.26 -23.17
CA SER A 139 9.21 1.22 -24.00
C SER A 139 10.14 2.17 -24.76
N PRO A 140 10.13 2.20 -26.11
CA PRO A 140 10.85 3.20 -26.88
C PRO A 140 10.19 4.59 -26.77
N PRO A 141 10.96 5.69 -26.67
CA PRO A 141 10.41 7.03 -26.50
C PRO A 141 9.45 7.37 -27.64
N GLY A 142 8.24 7.82 -27.29
CA GLY A 142 7.19 8.13 -28.25
C GLY A 142 6.35 9.32 -27.80
N PRO A 143 5.64 9.99 -28.73
CA PRO A 143 4.84 11.16 -28.42
C PRO A 143 3.71 10.81 -27.44
N LEU A 144 3.67 11.48 -26.30
CA LEU A 144 2.61 11.34 -25.30
C LEU A 144 1.45 12.26 -25.65
N ARG A 145 0.23 11.71 -25.75
CA ARG A 145 -0.99 12.49 -25.92
C ARG A 145 -1.52 12.91 -24.54
N PRO A 146 -1.88 14.20 -24.32
CA PRO A 146 -2.37 14.68 -23.02
C PRO A 146 -3.58 13.89 -22.50
N ALA A 147 -4.53 13.56 -23.38
CA ALA A 147 -5.71 12.78 -23.04
C ALA A 147 -5.37 11.38 -22.51
N GLY A 148 -4.36 10.72 -23.08
CA GLY A 148 -3.88 9.42 -22.60
C GLY A 148 -3.20 9.53 -21.23
N LEU A 149 -2.53 10.65 -20.96
CA LEU A 149 -1.90 10.93 -19.67
C LEU A 149 -2.94 11.06 -18.55
N VAL A 150 -4.00 11.83 -18.82
CA VAL A 150 -5.11 12.06 -17.87
C VAL A 150 -5.83 10.75 -17.58
N LEU A 151 -6.18 9.98 -18.61
CA LEU A 151 -6.86 8.70 -18.46
C LEU A 151 -6.02 7.70 -17.66
N ALA A 152 -4.73 7.56 -18.00
CA ALA A 152 -3.81 6.70 -17.28
C ALA A 152 -3.67 7.11 -15.80
N GLY A 153 -3.53 8.41 -15.54
CA GLY A 153 -3.45 8.94 -14.18
C GLY A 153 -4.73 8.61 -13.39
N PHE A 154 -5.90 8.85 -13.97
CA PHE A 154 -7.19 8.57 -13.34
C PHE A 154 -7.38 7.08 -13.03
N VAL A 155 -7.08 6.20 -14.00
CA VAL A 155 -7.13 4.74 -13.81
C VAL A 155 -6.17 4.31 -12.70
N GLY A 156 -4.95 4.85 -12.68
CA GLY A 156 -3.98 4.59 -11.61
C GLY A 156 -4.48 5.02 -10.24
N LEU A 157 -4.99 6.25 -10.11
CA LEU A 157 -5.55 6.76 -8.86
C LEU A 157 -6.74 5.94 -8.39
N LEU A 158 -7.65 5.54 -9.30
CA LEU A 158 -8.79 4.70 -8.98
C LEU A 158 -8.34 3.33 -8.45
N LEU A 159 -7.38 2.69 -9.12
CA LEU A 159 -6.81 1.40 -8.67
C LEU A 159 -6.11 1.53 -7.32
N GLY A 160 -5.31 2.58 -7.12
CA GLY A 160 -4.66 2.87 -5.84
C GLY A 160 -5.68 3.10 -4.72
N PHE A 161 -6.73 3.86 -4.99
CA PHE A 161 -7.81 4.13 -4.04
C PHE A 161 -8.54 2.84 -3.65
N LEU A 162 -8.91 2.02 -4.65
CA LEU A 162 -9.59 0.76 -4.44
C LEU A 162 -8.71 -0.23 -3.65
N ALA A 163 -7.41 -0.27 -3.94
CA ALA A 163 -6.45 -1.07 -3.18
C ALA A 163 -6.38 -0.62 -1.71
N THR A 164 -6.35 0.70 -1.48
CA THR A 164 -6.31 1.30 -0.13
C THR A 164 -7.60 1.03 0.65
N ARG A 165 -8.77 1.14 0.01
CA ARG A 165 -10.10 0.96 0.63
C ARG A 165 -10.64 -0.48 0.60
N SER A 166 -9.91 -1.42 0.01
CA SER A 166 -10.36 -2.81 -0.14
C SER A 166 -10.70 -3.48 1.20
N ASP A 167 -10.03 -3.11 2.29
CA ASP A 167 -10.30 -3.64 3.63
C ASP A 167 -11.61 -3.07 4.21
N ASP A 168 -11.84 -1.77 4.10
CA ASP A 168 -13.09 -1.11 4.51
C ASP A 168 -14.31 -1.65 3.75
N LEU A 169 -14.16 -1.88 2.44
CA LEU A 169 -15.23 -2.42 1.60
C LEU A 169 -15.66 -3.81 2.05
N VAL A 170 -14.73 -4.70 2.37
CA VAL A 170 -15.09 -6.05 2.85
C VAL A 170 -15.53 -6.06 4.29
N ALA A 171 -15.02 -5.17 5.14
CA ALA A 171 -15.57 -4.96 6.46
C ALA A 171 -17.04 -4.49 6.39
N LEU A 172 -17.36 -3.62 5.43
CA LEU A 172 -18.73 -3.17 5.18
C LEU A 172 -19.64 -4.32 4.73
N PHE A 173 -19.22 -5.12 3.74
CA PHE A 173 -20.01 -6.27 3.28
C PHE A 173 -20.18 -7.33 4.38
N ARG A 174 -19.14 -7.64 5.15
CA ARG A 174 -19.25 -8.56 6.29
C ARG A 174 -20.21 -8.06 7.37
N ARG A 175 -20.31 -6.75 7.60
CA ARG A 175 -21.27 -6.19 8.57
C ARG A 175 -22.70 -6.29 8.07
N VAL A 176 -22.94 -6.18 6.76
CA VAL A 176 -24.26 -6.41 6.15
C VAL A 176 -24.66 -7.87 6.29
N ASP A 177 -23.75 -8.81 6.03
CA ASP A 177 -24.01 -10.25 6.16
C ASP A 177 -24.30 -10.68 7.61
N HIS A 178 -23.77 -9.94 8.59
CA HIS A 178 -23.92 -10.22 10.02
C HIS A 178 -24.98 -9.37 10.73
N ASP A 179 -25.80 -8.57 10.03
CA ASP A 179 -26.83 -7.75 10.68
C ASP A 179 -27.90 -8.64 11.36
N PRO A 180 -27.93 -8.70 12.71
CA PRO A 180 -28.84 -9.58 13.42
C PRO A 180 -30.32 -9.19 13.22
N ARG A 181 -30.61 -7.97 12.71
CA ARG A 181 -31.97 -7.51 12.40
C ARG A 181 -32.58 -8.17 11.17
N LEU A 182 -31.76 -8.77 10.30
CA LEU A 182 -32.23 -9.57 9.14
C LEU A 182 -32.42 -11.05 9.50
N THR A 183 -31.94 -11.48 10.67
CA THR A 183 -32.00 -12.88 11.13
C THR A 183 -33.10 -13.16 12.15
N THR A 184 -33.94 -12.19 12.52
CA THR A 184 -35.12 -12.48 13.33
C THR A 184 -36.20 -13.12 12.46
N PRO A 185 -36.56 -14.41 12.67
CA PRO A 185 -37.78 -14.94 12.08
C PRO A 185 -38.95 -14.17 12.69
N SER A 186 -39.77 -13.55 11.85
CA SER A 186 -41.07 -13.02 12.26
C SER A 186 -41.87 -14.19 12.84
N ARG A 187 -42.03 -14.21 14.16
CA ARG A 187 -43.03 -15.02 14.85
C ARG A 187 -44.33 -14.25 14.94
#